data_AF-A0A1C6SXF8-F1
#
_entry.id   AF-A0A1C6SXF8-F1
#
_cell.length_a   1.000
_cell.length_b   1.000
_cell.length_c   1.000
_cell.angle_alpha   90.00
_cell.angle_beta   90.00
_cell.angle_gamma   90.00
#
_symmetry.space_group_name_H-M   'P 1'
#
loop_
_entity.id
_entity.type
_entity.pdbx_description
1 polymer ?
#
loop_
_entity_poly.entity_id
_entity_poly.type
_entity_poly.pdbx_seq_one_letter_code
_entity_poly.pdbx_strand_id
1 'polypeptide(L)'
;MAKAGVAKCTFCNANRPLTKEHIFRQSWKNHFGKSTHNIHEWGWQRDDSGQAVHDSRSYRKVGFEQTVKAFCGRCNNGWMNDLEQEAGNLVLALAKGEDRNLTPEDLATITRWAAKTAFVVETTLKANQTSREDQYIDLQQGKVPARFHFWMYPVIANPFVKTRSTPIGLTDRGPYRSIVEDEWRLTSILFYQVHMLSIHSSNEKMDDLLAVLNIPRICGNPVSTRHDGWTWPPAQPTPAFLTDEMHSLVVNYISGRLREAGMEAWNPPAS
;
A
#
# COMPACT_ATOMS: atom_id res chain seq x y z
N MET A 1 4.01 -35.79 -13.95
CA MET A 1 4.34 -34.36 -13.71
C MET A 1 3.17 -33.52 -14.20
N ALA A 2 2.49 -32.78 -13.31
CA ALA A 2 1.41 -31.89 -13.74
C ALA A 2 1.98 -30.76 -14.61
N LYS A 3 1.40 -30.50 -15.79
CA LYS A 3 1.75 -29.34 -16.61
C LYS A 3 1.61 -28.09 -15.74
N ALA A 4 2.68 -27.29 -15.64
CA ALA A 4 2.60 -26.01 -14.96
C ALA A 4 1.52 -25.17 -15.67
N GLY A 5 0.43 -24.89 -14.97
CA GLY A 5 -0.64 -24.04 -15.50
C GLY A 5 -0.08 -22.69 -15.90
N VAL A 6 -0.34 -22.30 -17.15
CA VAL A 6 0.00 -20.98 -17.67
C VAL A 6 -1.14 -20.04 -17.26
N ALA A 7 -0.79 -18.90 -16.65
CA ALA A 7 -1.75 -17.87 -16.29
C ALA A 7 -1.17 -16.49 -16.60
N LYS A 8 -2.03 -15.48 -16.62
CA LYS A 8 -1.64 -14.10 -16.90
C LYS A 8 -0.85 -13.54 -15.72
N CYS A 9 0.36 -13.05 -15.96
CA CYS A 9 1.12 -12.33 -14.95
C CYS A 9 0.48 -10.96 -14.67
N THR A 10 0.27 -10.60 -13.41
CA THR A 10 -0.33 -9.31 -13.04
C THR A 10 0.42 -8.11 -13.62
N PHE A 11 1.76 -8.12 -13.59
CA PHE A 11 2.56 -6.95 -13.96
C PHE A 11 2.88 -6.81 -15.45
N CYS A 12 3.18 -7.90 -16.14
CA CYS A 12 3.55 -7.82 -17.57
C CYS A 12 2.46 -8.35 -18.49
N ASN A 13 1.32 -8.78 -17.94
CA ASN A 13 0.17 -9.32 -18.69
C ASN A 13 0.46 -10.52 -19.60
N ALA A 14 1.69 -11.05 -19.59
CA ALA A 14 2.08 -12.20 -20.39
C ALA A 14 1.56 -13.50 -19.77
N ASN A 15 1.04 -14.39 -20.61
CA ASN A 15 0.66 -15.75 -20.23
C ASN A 15 1.92 -16.61 -20.02
N ARG A 16 2.27 -16.89 -18.76
CA ARG A 16 3.49 -17.63 -18.38
C ARG A 16 3.24 -18.48 -17.12
N PRO A 17 4.12 -19.45 -16.80
CA PRO A 17 4.12 -20.06 -15.47
C PRO A 17 4.32 -19.00 -14.38
N LEU A 18 3.42 -18.98 -13.41
CA LEU A 18 3.50 -18.06 -12.27
C LEU A 18 4.36 -18.63 -11.14
N THR A 19 5.20 -17.78 -10.57
CA THR A 19 6.06 -18.04 -9.43
C THR A 19 5.42 -17.54 -8.14
N LYS A 20 5.95 -17.99 -7.00
CA LYS A 20 5.60 -17.45 -5.69
C LYS A 20 6.50 -16.24 -5.43
N GLU A 21 5.90 -15.09 -5.19
CA GLU A 21 6.58 -13.88 -4.73
C GLU A 21 6.34 -13.69 -3.24
N HIS A 22 7.36 -13.31 -2.49
CA HIS A 22 7.20 -12.90 -1.10
C HIS A 22 6.73 -11.44 -1.01
N ILE A 23 5.80 -11.13 -0.10
CA ILE A 23 5.38 -9.72 0.10
C ILE A 23 6.56 -8.86 0.55
N PHE A 24 7.31 -9.37 1.52
CA PHE A 24 8.59 -8.81 1.96
C PHE A 24 9.66 -9.85 1.73
N ARG A 25 10.84 -9.42 1.24
CA ARG A 25 11.95 -10.32 0.96
C ARG A 25 12.22 -11.26 2.14
N GLN A 26 12.21 -12.58 1.89
CA GLN A 26 12.30 -13.58 2.96
C GLN A 26 13.56 -13.43 3.82
N SER A 27 14.69 -13.02 3.23
CA SER A 27 15.96 -12.85 3.93
C SER A 27 15.91 -11.75 4.99
N TRP A 28 14.94 -10.83 4.93
CA TRP A 28 14.83 -9.73 5.88
C TRP A 28 14.47 -10.18 7.30
N LYS A 29 13.94 -11.40 7.46
CA LYS A 29 13.72 -12.03 8.78
C LYS A 29 14.98 -12.09 9.64
N ASN A 30 16.16 -12.12 9.02
CA ASN A 30 17.44 -12.18 9.72
C ASN A 30 17.80 -10.86 10.43
N HIS A 31 17.15 -9.74 10.09
CA HIS A 31 17.41 -8.44 10.71
C HIS A 31 16.54 -8.16 11.93
N PHE A 32 15.41 -8.85 12.09
CA PHE A 32 14.41 -8.50 13.10
C PHE A 32 13.83 -9.69 13.88
N GLY A 33 14.33 -10.91 13.65
CA GLY A 33 13.85 -12.11 14.33
C GLY A 33 12.46 -12.57 13.87
N LYS A 34 11.77 -13.36 14.70
CA LYS A 34 10.43 -13.88 14.39
C LYS A 34 9.39 -12.76 14.57
N SER A 35 8.85 -12.24 13.47
CA SER A 35 7.66 -11.37 13.48
C SER A 35 6.42 -12.12 13.04
N THR A 36 5.28 -11.74 13.61
CA THR A 36 3.96 -12.17 13.16
C THR A 36 3.43 -11.14 12.18
N HIS A 37 2.94 -11.60 11.04
CA HIS A 37 2.36 -10.75 10.02
C HIS A 37 0.85 -10.94 9.99
N ASN A 38 0.13 -9.87 10.33
CA ASN A 38 -1.32 -9.87 10.21
C ASN A 38 -1.68 -9.13 8.92
N ILE A 39 -2.33 -9.85 8.01
CA ILE A 39 -3.07 -9.21 6.94
C ILE A 39 -4.47 -8.97 7.49
N HIS A 40 -4.89 -7.72 7.45
CA HIS A 40 -6.29 -7.38 7.66
C HIS A 40 -6.87 -6.94 6.32
N GLU A 41 -7.72 -7.78 5.75
CA GLU A 41 -8.57 -7.44 4.63
C GLU A 41 -9.83 -6.76 5.20
N TRP A 42 -10.05 -5.53 4.76
CA TRP A 42 -11.28 -4.79 5.00
C TRP A 42 -11.80 -4.35 3.64
N GLY A 43 -12.92 -4.91 3.23
CA GLY A 43 -13.52 -4.59 1.95
C GLY A 43 -15.03 -4.69 2.02
N TRP A 44 -15.69 -3.91 1.18
CA TRP A 44 -17.10 -4.08 0.86
C TRP A 44 -17.17 -4.91 -0.41
N GLN A 45 -17.73 -6.11 -0.33
CA GLN A 45 -18.01 -6.96 -1.49
C GLN A 45 -19.50 -6.91 -1.81
N ARG A 46 -19.86 -7.27 -3.05
CA ARG A 46 -21.25 -7.60 -3.39
C ARG A 46 -21.45 -9.11 -3.28
N ASP A 47 -22.44 -9.54 -2.52
CA ASP A 47 -22.93 -10.93 -2.64
C ASP A 47 -23.73 -11.12 -3.94
N ASP A 48 -24.17 -12.35 -4.20
CA ASP A 48 -24.92 -12.72 -5.41
C ASP A 48 -26.24 -11.96 -5.59
N SER A 49 -26.78 -11.36 -4.53
CA SER A 49 -27.96 -10.48 -4.57
C SER A 49 -27.63 -9.01 -4.85
N GLY A 50 -26.34 -8.71 -5.07
CA GLY A 50 -25.82 -7.36 -5.15
C GLY A 50 -25.62 -6.71 -3.78
N GLN A 51 -25.80 -7.47 -2.69
CA GLN A 51 -25.52 -7.27 -1.26
C GLN A 51 -24.23 -6.53 -0.87
N ALA A 52 -24.14 -5.27 -0.44
CA ALA A 52 -22.89 -4.82 0.20
C ALA A 52 -22.71 -5.60 1.49
N VAL A 53 -21.79 -6.54 1.45
CA VAL A 53 -21.39 -7.34 2.59
C VAL A 53 -20.02 -6.84 3.01
N HIS A 54 -19.94 -6.45 4.28
CA HIS A 54 -18.68 -6.16 4.92
C HIS A 54 -17.92 -7.47 5.10
N ASP A 55 -16.88 -7.70 4.29
CA ASP A 55 -15.98 -8.85 4.45
C ASP A 55 -14.73 -8.36 5.17
N SER A 56 -14.65 -8.66 6.47
CA SER A 56 -13.44 -8.48 7.25
C SER A 56 -12.79 -9.83 7.45
N ARG A 57 -11.60 -10.01 6.87
CA ARG A 57 -10.81 -11.23 7.08
C ARG A 57 -9.47 -10.86 7.65
N SER A 58 -9.18 -11.39 8.83
CA SER A 58 -7.84 -11.36 9.39
C SER A 58 -7.23 -12.74 9.20
N TYR A 59 -6.07 -12.76 8.55
CA TYR A 59 -5.28 -13.98 8.44
C TYR A 59 -3.94 -13.72 9.10
N ARG A 60 -3.62 -14.52 10.13
CA ARG A 60 -2.29 -14.55 10.72
C ARG A 60 -1.40 -15.43 9.85
N LYS A 61 -0.55 -14.82 9.03
CA LYS A 61 0.57 -15.51 8.38
C LYS A 61 1.87 -15.17 9.11
N VAL A 62 2.86 -16.03 8.99
CA VAL A 62 4.12 -15.83 9.71
C VAL A 62 5.00 -14.87 8.90
N GLY A 63 5.11 -13.62 9.36
CA GLY A 63 6.16 -12.68 8.96
C GLY A 63 6.48 -12.63 7.47
N PHE A 64 7.77 -12.84 7.19
CA PHE A 64 8.38 -12.80 5.86
C PHE A 64 8.14 -14.06 5.00
N GLU A 65 7.36 -15.03 5.47
CA GLU A 65 7.09 -16.27 4.71
C GLU A 65 5.87 -16.15 3.79
N GLN A 66 5.12 -15.05 3.92
CA GLN A 66 3.95 -14.83 3.10
C GLN A 66 4.32 -14.69 1.63
N THR A 67 3.69 -15.53 0.81
CA THR A 67 3.82 -15.49 -0.64
C THR A 67 2.49 -15.38 -1.36
N VAL A 68 2.54 -14.84 -2.58
CA VAL A 68 1.45 -14.79 -3.56
C VAL A 68 1.90 -15.37 -4.89
N LYS A 69 1.02 -16.09 -5.59
CA LYS A 69 1.32 -16.73 -6.88
C LYS A 69 0.66 -15.96 -8.04
N ALA A 70 1.18 -14.77 -8.34
CA ALA A 70 0.59 -13.84 -9.31
C ALA A 70 1.56 -13.34 -10.41
N PHE A 71 2.85 -13.64 -10.28
CA PHE A 71 3.90 -13.03 -11.11
C PHE A 71 4.67 -14.08 -11.89
N CYS A 72 5.13 -13.76 -13.10
CA CYS A 72 6.01 -14.66 -13.84
C CYS A 72 7.46 -14.53 -13.35
N GLY A 73 8.29 -15.54 -13.62
CA GLY A 73 9.69 -15.54 -13.21
C GLY A 73 10.52 -14.38 -13.77
N ARG A 74 10.16 -13.81 -14.92
CA ARG A 74 10.85 -12.62 -15.50
C ARG A 74 10.63 -11.37 -14.65
N CYS A 75 9.40 -11.12 -14.19
CA CYS A 75 9.11 -9.98 -13.32
C CYS A 75 9.68 -10.24 -11.92
N ASN A 76 9.36 -11.42 -11.37
CA ASN A 76 9.70 -11.78 -10.00
C ASN A 76 11.22 -11.79 -9.74
N ASN A 77 11.98 -12.46 -10.61
CA ASN A 77 13.43 -12.58 -10.46
C ASN A 77 14.21 -11.48 -11.18
N GLY A 78 13.51 -10.56 -11.87
CA GLY A 78 14.11 -9.40 -12.54
C GLY A 78 13.88 -8.14 -11.72
N TRP A 79 13.21 -7.15 -12.32
CA TRP A 79 13.04 -5.82 -11.74
C TRP A 79 12.48 -5.82 -10.31
N MET A 80 11.61 -6.78 -9.94
CA MET A 80 11.06 -6.84 -8.58
C MET A 80 12.14 -7.17 -7.55
N ASN A 81 12.98 -8.16 -7.87
CA ASN A 81 14.11 -8.55 -7.03
C ASN A 81 15.22 -7.49 -7.02
N ASP A 82 15.43 -6.80 -8.14
CA ASP A 82 16.39 -5.69 -8.21
C ASP A 82 15.94 -4.52 -7.31
N LEU A 83 14.66 -4.14 -7.38
CA LEU A 83 14.08 -3.09 -6.54
C LEU A 83 14.11 -3.44 -5.04
N GLU A 84 13.86 -4.70 -4.69
CA GLU A 84 13.98 -5.18 -3.30
C GLU A 84 15.41 -5.10 -2.76
N GLN A 85 16.41 -5.36 -3.61
CA GLN A 85 17.81 -5.22 -3.23
C GLN A 85 18.21 -3.75 -3.11
N GLU A 86 17.78 -2.92 -4.07
CA GLU A 86 18.02 -1.48 -4.11
C GLU A 86 17.47 -0.79 -2.85
N ALA A 87 16.19 -1.04 -2.51
CA ALA A 87 15.53 -0.41 -1.38
C ALA A 87 15.93 -1.02 -0.02
N GLY A 88 16.47 -2.24 0.00
CA GLY A 88 16.61 -3.04 1.21
C GLY A 88 17.42 -2.35 2.30
N ASN A 89 18.58 -1.79 2.00
CA ASN A 89 19.40 -1.10 3.00
C ASN A 89 18.66 0.09 3.63
N LEU A 90 17.90 0.85 2.84
CA LEU A 90 17.14 2.01 3.30
C LEU A 90 15.96 1.58 4.17
N VAL A 91 15.11 0.69 3.66
CA VAL A 91 13.91 0.23 4.37
C VAL A 91 14.26 -0.45 5.69
N LEU A 92 15.32 -1.28 5.70
CA LEU A 92 15.78 -1.94 6.92
C LEU A 92 16.32 -0.95 7.96
N ALA A 93 17.07 0.08 7.55
CA ALA A 93 17.57 1.12 8.46
C ALA A 93 16.41 1.90 9.09
N LEU A 94 15.45 2.36 8.27
CA LEU A 94 14.26 3.08 8.74
C LEU A 94 13.41 2.23 9.69
N ALA A 95 13.24 0.94 9.39
CA ALA A 95 12.50 0.01 10.23
C ALA A 95 13.16 -0.29 11.57
N LYS A 96 14.48 -0.10 11.68
CA LYS A 96 15.22 -0.16 12.95
C LYS A 96 15.19 1.17 13.72
N GLY A 97 14.62 2.22 13.14
CA GLY A 97 14.65 3.56 13.72
C GLY A 97 16.03 4.23 13.62
N GLU A 98 16.86 3.82 12.66
CA GLU A 98 18.14 4.47 12.41
C GLU A 98 17.92 5.85 11.79
N ASP A 99 18.61 6.87 12.30
CA ASP A 99 18.60 8.21 11.71
C ASP A 99 19.25 8.19 10.32
N ARG A 100 18.55 8.75 9.33
CA ARG A 100 19.00 8.78 7.94
C ARG A 100 18.70 10.13 7.32
N ASN A 101 19.67 10.67 6.58
CA ASN A 101 19.40 11.72 5.61
C ASN A 101 18.99 11.05 4.31
N LEU A 102 17.74 11.27 3.88
CA LEU A 102 17.19 10.75 2.64
C LEU A 102 17.38 11.76 1.52
N THR A 103 18.07 11.32 0.47
CA THR A 103 18.19 12.06 -0.78
C THR A 103 16.91 11.94 -1.61
N PRO A 104 16.72 12.79 -2.65
CA PRO A 104 15.62 12.61 -3.59
C PRO A 104 15.59 11.23 -4.25
N GLU A 105 16.76 10.63 -4.50
CA GLU A 105 16.89 9.27 -5.04
C GLU A 105 16.40 8.22 -4.03
N ASP A 106 16.80 8.34 -2.75
CA ASP A 106 16.32 7.45 -1.69
C ASP A 106 14.79 7.48 -1.57
N LEU A 107 14.20 8.68 -1.62
CA LEU A 107 12.74 8.87 -1.59
C LEU A 107 12.08 8.21 -2.80
N ALA A 108 12.64 8.35 -4.01
CA ALA A 108 12.12 7.71 -5.21
C ALA A 108 12.20 6.17 -5.11
N THR A 109 13.30 5.62 -4.60
CA THR A 109 13.50 4.19 -4.42
C THR A 109 12.56 3.60 -3.38
N ILE A 110 12.41 4.25 -2.21
CA ILE A 110 11.44 3.82 -1.18
C ILE A 110 10.01 3.92 -1.72
N THR A 111 9.66 4.97 -2.47
CA THR A 111 8.32 5.12 -3.05
C THR A 111 8.01 4.02 -4.05
N ARG A 112 8.95 3.69 -4.96
CA ARG A 112 8.80 2.56 -5.89
C ARG A 112 8.64 1.24 -5.16
N TRP A 113 9.45 1.01 -4.12
CA TRP A 113 9.36 -0.20 -3.31
C TRP A 113 8.02 -0.31 -2.57
N ALA A 114 7.53 0.80 -2.01
CA ALA A 114 6.22 0.86 -1.35
C ALA A 114 5.09 0.60 -2.34
N ALA A 115 5.15 1.17 -3.56
CA ALA A 115 4.19 0.91 -4.63
C ALA A 115 4.19 -0.56 -5.06
N LYS A 116 5.37 -1.15 -5.29
CA LYS A 116 5.51 -2.59 -5.57
C LYS A 116 4.83 -3.40 -4.48
N THR A 117 5.15 -3.11 -3.21
CA THR A 117 4.61 -3.84 -2.06
C THR A 117 3.09 -3.67 -1.96
N ALA A 118 2.57 -2.46 -2.14
CA ALA A 118 1.14 -2.18 -2.13
C ALA A 118 0.39 -2.96 -3.23
N PHE A 119 0.90 -2.98 -4.45
CA PHE A 119 0.31 -3.73 -5.56
C PHE A 119 0.37 -5.25 -5.31
N VAL A 120 1.48 -5.76 -4.76
CA VAL A 120 1.58 -7.17 -4.35
C VAL A 120 0.57 -7.51 -3.26
N VAL A 121 0.44 -6.68 -2.21
CA VAL A 121 -0.56 -6.86 -1.13
C VAL A 121 -1.97 -6.86 -1.72
N GLU A 122 -2.26 -5.95 -2.64
CA GLU A 122 -3.52 -5.88 -3.36
C GLU A 122 -3.84 -7.18 -4.11
N THR A 123 -2.85 -7.84 -4.73
CA THR A 123 -3.08 -9.15 -5.38
C THR A 123 -3.46 -10.28 -4.42
N THR A 124 -3.27 -10.09 -3.11
CA THR A 124 -3.70 -11.08 -2.10
C THR A 124 -5.15 -10.95 -1.69
N LEU A 125 -5.81 -9.84 -2.07
CA LEU A 125 -7.20 -9.55 -1.74
C LEU A 125 -8.13 -10.15 -2.80
N LYS A 126 -9.38 -10.42 -2.40
CA LYS A 126 -10.42 -10.88 -3.35
C LYS A 126 -11.09 -9.73 -4.10
N ALA A 127 -10.98 -8.51 -3.59
CA ALA A 127 -11.48 -7.31 -4.24
C ALA A 127 -10.79 -7.07 -5.60
N ASN A 128 -11.43 -6.33 -6.49
CA ASN A 128 -10.82 -5.96 -7.77
C ASN A 128 -9.51 -5.21 -7.54
N GLN A 129 -8.63 -5.26 -8.53
CA GLN A 129 -7.39 -4.48 -8.49
C GLN A 129 -7.66 -3.05 -8.97
N THR A 130 -7.29 -2.07 -8.16
CA THR A 130 -7.24 -0.65 -8.47
C THR A 130 -5.98 -0.31 -9.26
N SER A 131 -4.87 -1.05 -9.07
CA SER A 131 -3.67 -0.81 -9.85
C SER A 131 -3.85 -1.13 -11.34
N ARG A 132 -3.21 -0.31 -12.19
CA ARG A 132 -3.36 -0.32 -13.66
C ARG A 132 -2.06 -0.73 -14.35
N GLU A 133 -2.18 -1.09 -15.63
CA GLU A 133 -1.06 -1.54 -16.46
C GLU A 133 0.03 -0.48 -16.64
N ASP A 134 -0.33 0.79 -16.81
CA ASP A 134 0.62 1.90 -16.92
C ASP A 134 1.46 2.06 -15.64
N GLN A 135 0.86 1.89 -14.46
CA GLN A 135 1.56 1.90 -13.18
C GLN A 135 2.57 0.74 -13.06
N TYR A 136 2.25 -0.43 -13.62
CA TYR A 136 3.18 -1.55 -13.68
C TYR A 136 4.33 -1.31 -14.66
N ILE A 137 4.06 -0.61 -15.76
CA ILE A 137 5.08 -0.20 -16.74
C ILE A 137 6.04 0.81 -16.11
N ASP A 138 5.53 1.79 -15.36
CA ASP A 138 6.37 2.75 -14.64
C ASP A 138 7.35 2.05 -13.69
N LEU A 139 6.86 1.11 -12.86
CA LEU A 139 7.74 0.32 -11.97
C LEU A 139 8.79 -0.46 -12.74
N GLN A 140 8.41 -1.11 -13.84
CA GLN A 140 9.33 -1.86 -14.71
C GLN A 140 10.41 -0.97 -15.33
N GLN A 141 10.11 0.31 -15.55
CA GLN A 141 11.03 1.31 -16.08
C GLN A 141 11.81 2.05 -14.98
N GLY A 142 11.67 1.67 -13.71
CA GLY A 142 12.34 2.34 -12.60
C GLY A 142 11.76 3.71 -12.25
N LYS A 143 10.50 3.98 -12.63
CA LYS A 143 9.79 5.23 -12.33
C LYS A 143 8.85 5.05 -11.15
N VAL A 144 8.61 6.14 -10.41
CA VAL A 144 7.49 6.20 -9.47
C VAL A 144 6.19 6.10 -10.28
N PRO A 145 5.26 5.20 -9.92
CA PRO A 145 4.03 5.05 -10.70
C PRO A 145 3.20 6.31 -10.72
N ALA A 146 2.62 6.62 -11.87
CA ALA A 146 1.57 7.63 -11.95
C ALA A 146 0.46 7.31 -10.93
N ARG A 147 -0.14 8.37 -10.37
CA ARG A 147 -1.28 8.23 -9.44
C ARG A 147 -0.97 7.32 -8.24
N PHE A 148 0.24 7.43 -7.72
CA PHE A 148 0.68 6.78 -6.49
C PHE A 148 1.26 7.85 -5.58
N HIS A 149 0.63 8.03 -4.41
CA HIS A 149 1.07 9.00 -3.42
C HIS A 149 1.44 8.28 -2.14
N PHE A 150 2.47 8.78 -1.48
CA PHE A 150 3.19 8.02 -0.47
C PHE A 150 3.61 8.92 0.68
N TRP A 151 3.38 8.41 1.89
CA TRP A 151 3.70 9.04 3.14
C TRP A 151 4.44 8.03 4.00
N MET A 152 5.41 8.51 4.77
CA MET A 152 6.07 7.69 5.77
C MET A 152 6.35 8.50 7.02
N TYR A 153 6.16 7.84 8.15
CA TYR A 153 6.36 8.43 9.46
C TYR A 153 6.96 7.40 10.41
N PRO A 154 7.84 7.83 11.33
CA PRO A 154 8.35 6.94 12.33
C PRO A 154 7.27 6.62 13.36
N VAL A 155 7.36 5.43 13.93
CA VAL A 155 6.45 4.96 14.97
C VAL A 155 7.27 4.38 16.11
N ILE A 156 6.71 4.39 17.33
CA ILE A 156 7.35 3.76 18.47
C ILE A 156 7.60 2.27 18.16
N ALA A 157 8.71 1.74 18.66
CA ALA A 157 9.09 0.33 18.66
C ALA A 157 7.88 -0.61 18.63
N ASN A 158 7.62 -1.16 17.45
CA ASN A 158 6.58 -2.13 17.18
C ASN A 158 7.26 -3.43 16.72
N PRO A 159 6.99 -4.58 17.35
CA PRO A 159 7.61 -5.85 16.97
C PRO A 159 6.95 -6.51 15.75
N PHE A 160 5.88 -5.90 15.21
CA PHE A 160 5.05 -6.51 14.18
C PHE A 160 5.27 -5.91 12.80
N VAL A 161 5.06 -6.75 11.79
CA VAL A 161 4.85 -6.27 10.42
C VAL A 161 3.36 -6.40 10.12
N LYS A 162 2.67 -5.30 9.85
CA LYS A 162 1.26 -5.34 9.45
C LYS A 162 1.10 -4.70 8.09
N THR A 163 0.26 -5.29 7.25
CA THR A 163 -0.22 -4.65 6.03
C THR A 163 -1.73 -4.63 6.02
N ARG A 164 -2.29 -3.48 5.68
CA ARG A 164 -3.73 -3.31 5.48
C ARG A 164 -3.93 -2.61 4.15
N SER A 165 -4.76 -3.17 3.30
CA SER A 165 -5.15 -2.52 2.04
C SER A 165 -6.66 -2.46 1.97
N THR A 166 -7.18 -1.27 1.68
CA THR A 166 -8.62 -0.97 1.74
C THR A 166 -9.00 -0.21 0.46
N PRO A 167 -9.97 -0.72 -0.33
CA PRO A 167 -10.54 0.06 -1.41
C PRO A 167 -11.31 1.27 -0.84
N ILE A 168 -11.16 2.43 -1.48
CA ILE A 168 -11.88 3.65 -1.17
C ILE A 168 -12.72 4.02 -2.40
N GLY A 169 -13.96 4.43 -2.20
CA GLY A 169 -14.81 4.88 -3.30
C GLY A 169 -15.98 5.73 -2.83
N LEU A 170 -16.57 6.46 -3.77
CA LEU A 170 -17.80 7.24 -3.61
C LEU A 170 -19.02 6.34 -3.71
N THR A 171 -20.10 6.70 -3.02
CA THR A 171 -21.36 5.94 -3.02
C THR A 171 -22.49 6.77 -3.60
N ASP A 172 -23.03 6.35 -4.74
CA ASP A 172 -23.98 7.19 -5.51
C ASP A 172 -25.42 7.22 -4.98
N ARG A 173 -25.92 6.34 -4.09
CA ARG A 173 -27.28 6.44 -3.48
C ARG A 173 -27.47 5.66 -2.18
N GLY A 174 -27.91 6.34 -1.13
CA GLY A 174 -28.55 5.73 0.06
C GLY A 174 -27.61 5.01 1.06
N PRO A 175 -28.15 4.53 2.20
CA PRO A 175 -27.37 4.18 3.39
C PRO A 175 -26.43 2.98 3.23
N TYR A 176 -26.61 2.17 2.19
CA TYR A 176 -25.74 1.05 1.87
C TYR A 176 -25.81 0.75 0.37
N ARG A 177 -24.91 1.36 -0.44
CA ARG A 177 -24.12 0.72 -1.52
C ARG A 177 -23.63 1.67 -2.59
N SER A 178 -22.33 1.68 -2.78
CA SER A 178 -21.61 1.07 -3.92
C SER A 178 -20.31 1.84 -4.10
N ILE A 179 -19.14 1.20 -4.04
CA ILE A 179 -17.93 1.79 -4.64
C ILE A 179 -18.21 1.72 -6.13
N VAL A 180 -18.65 2.83 -6.73
CA VAL A 180 -19.19 2.83 -8.11
C VAL A 180 -18.13 2.40 -9.11
N GLU A 181 -16.86 2.64 -8.81
CA GLU A 181 -15.70 2.13 -9.51
C GLU A 181 -14.59 1.96 -8.46
N ASP A 182 -13.80 0.87 -8.48
CA ASP A 182 -12.64 0.64 -7.59
C ASP A 182 -11.51 1.64 -7.90
N GLU A 183 -11.83 2.94 -7.85
CA GLU A 183 -10.98 4.01 -8.30
C GLU A 183 -9.82 4.22 -7.36
N TRP A 184 -9.96 3.97 -6.06
CA TRP A 184 -8.95 4.34 -5.06
C TRP A 184 -8.62 3.20 -4.12
N ARG A 185 -7.39 3.18 -3.65
CA ARG A 185 -6.92 2.20 -2.70
C ARG A 185 -5.95 2.82 -1.73
N LEU A 186 -6.22 2.67 -0.44
CA LEU A 186 -5.31 3.03 0.64
C LEU A 186 -4.61 1.78 1.13
N THR A 187 -3.29 1.79 1.11
CA THR A 187 -2.46 0.73 1.66
C THR A 187 -1.58 1.27 2.77
N SER A 188 -1.65 0.61 3.92
CA SER A 188 -0.84 0.84 5.10
C SER A 188 0.13 -0.33 5.26
N ILE A 189 1.40 0.00 5.42
CA ILE A 189 2.51 -0.92 5.68
C ILE A 189 3.17 -0.44 6.97
N LEU A 190 2.84 -1.10 8.07
CA LEU A 190 3.54 -0.92 9.33
C LEU A 190 4.69 -1.93 9.37
N PHE A 191 5.92 -1.44 9.29
CA PHE A 191 7.12 -2.26 9.23
C PHE A 191 8.06 -1.85 10.36
N TYR A 192 7.90 -2.50 11.51
CA TYR A 192 8.62 -2.16 12.75
C TYR A 192 8.49 -0.68 13.12
N GLN A 193 9.58 0.10 13.14
CA GLN A 193 9.61 1.50 13.56
C GLN A 193 9.25 2.50 12.44
N VAL A 194 8.80 2.02 11.28
CA VAL A 194 8.28 2.87 10.21
C VAL A 194 6.87 2.45 9.82
N HIS A 195 5.98 3.44 9.68
CA HIS A 195 4.69 3.26 9.05
C HIS A 195 4.68 4.02 7.73
N MET A 196 4.46 3.25 6.67
CA MET A 196 4.30 3.69 5.30
C MET A 196 2.82 3.65 4.92
N LEU A 197 2.32 4.74 4.37
CA LEU A 197 0.95 4.86 3.92
C LEU A 197 0.96 5.30 2.47
N SER A 198 0.18 4.64 1.64
CA SER A 198 0.02 5.02 0.24
C SER A 198 -1.43 5.07 -0.15
N ILE A 199 -1.75 5.98 -1.07
CA ILE A 199 -2.99 5.93 -1.83
C ILE A 199 -2.66 5.84 -3.30
N HIS A 200 -3.38 4.99 -4.02
CA HIS A 200 -3.26 4.88 -5.47
C HIS A 200 -4.62 4.81 -6.13
N SER A 201 -4.65 5.24 -7.39
CA SER A 201 -5.88 5.30 -8.15
C SER A 201 -5.76 4.84 -9.59
N SER A 202 -6.84 4.23 -10.07
CA SER A 202 -7.06 3.94 -11.50
C SER A 202 -7.60 5.14 -12.29
N ASN A 203 -7.96 6.22 -11.59
CA ASN A 203 -8.58 7.44 -12.13
C ASN A 203 -7.53 8.52 -12.45
N GLU A 204 -7.47 8.96 -13.70
CA GLU A 204 -6.53 9.98 -14.18
C GLU A 204 -6.61 11.34 -13.45
N LYS A 205 -7.75 11.64 -12.83
CA LYS A 205 -7.98 12.87 -12.05
C LYS A 205 -7.49 12.80 -10.61
N MET A 206 -6.61 11.84 -10.29
CA MET A 206 -6.17 11.61 -8.92
C MET A 206 -5.58 12.87 -8.28
N ASP A 207 -4.80 13.60 -9.06
CA ASP A 207 -4.07 14.78 -8.60
C ASP A 207 -5.00 15.96 -8.31
N ASP A 208 -6.06 16.14 -9.11
CA ASP A 208 -7.10 17.15 -8.87
C ASP A 208 -7.82 16.89 -7.55
N LEU A 209 -8.09 15.61 -7.25
CA LEU A 209 -8.72 15.22 -6.01
C LEU A 209 -7.81 15.47 -4.81
N LEU A 210 -6.54 15.10 -4.87
CA LEU A 210 -5.63 15.32 -3.74
C LEU A 210 -5.43 16.81 -3.46
N ALA A 211 -5.49 17.66 -4.49
CA ALA A 211 -5.56 19.10 -4.32
C ALA A 211 -6.82 19.53 -3.54
N VAL A 212 -7.98 18.95 -3.83
CA VAL A 212 -9.23 19.18 -3.08
C VAL A 212 -9.13 18.64 -1.63
N LEU A 213 -8.50 17.48 -1.45
CA LEU A 213 -8.28 16.87 -0.14
C LEU A 213 -7.21 17.61 0.68
N ASN A 214 -6.45 18.54 0.06
CA ASN A 214 -5.29 19.21 0.64
C ASN A 214 -4.25 18.22 1.22
N ILE A 215 -4.07 17.07 0.55
CA ILE A 215 -3.10 16.05 0.95
C ILE A 215 -1.84 16.21 0.09
N PRO A 216 -0.67 16.55 0.66
CA PRO A 216 0.57 16.69 -0.10
C PRO A 216 0.99 15.36 -0.74
N ARG A 217 1.54 15.37 -1.96
CA ARG A 217 1.96 14.14 -2.68
C ARG A 217 2.96 13.27 -1.93
N ILE A 218 3.79 13.92 -1.12
CA ILE A 218 4.77 13.32 -0.22
C ILE A 218 4.71 14.12 1.08
N CYS A 219 4.34 13.51 2.19
CA CYS A 219 4.69 14.05 3.51
C CYS A 219 5.76 13.13 4.12
N GLY A 220 7.00 13.54 3.94
CA GLY A 220 7.83 13.76 5.12
C GLY A 220 7.45 15.14 5.67
N ASN A 221 7.42 15.31 6.99
CA ASN A 221 7.12 16.55 7.71
C ASN A 221 7.60 17.83 6.95
N PRO A 222 6.79 18.90 6.75
CA PRO A 222 7.15 20.10 5.96
C PRO A 222 8.17 21.03 6.65
N VAL A 223 9.17 20.47 7.33
CA VAL A 223 10.29 21.21 7.92
C VAL A 223 11.55 20.95 7.10
N SER A 224 11.53 21.30 5.82
CA SER A 224 12.62 22.05 5.18
C SER A 224 12.38 22.16 3.68
N THR A 225 12.05 23.38 3.26
CA THR A 225 12.20 23.87 1.89
C THR A 225 13.66 24.10 1.53
N ARG A 226 14.59 23.24 2.00
CA ARG A 226 15.98 23.25 1.55
C ARG A 226 16.17 22.14 0.56
N HIS A 227 16.72 22.48 -0.60
CA HIS A 227 17.04 21.57 -1.69
C HIS A 227 18.12 20.51 -1.35
N ASP A 228 18.49 20.36 -0.06
CA ASP A 228 19.61 19.57 0.42
C ASP A 228 19.14 18.53 1.46
N GLY A 229 18.42 17.51 1.00
CA GLY A 229 18.11 16.29 1.77
C GLY A 229 17.03 16.42 2.84
N TRP A 230 16.32 15.31 3.10
CA TRP A 230 15.32 15.20 4.16
C TRP A 230 15.88 14.39 5.34
N THR A 231 15.85 14.93 6.56
CA THR A 231 16.31 14.19 7.75
C THR A 231 15.16 13.40 8.35
N TRP A 232 15.32 12.06 8.43
CA TRP A 232 14.39 11.17 9.12
C TRP A 232 14.38 11.52 10.60
N PRO A 233 13.26 12.02 11.15
CA PRO A 233 13.22 12.40 12.55
C PRO A 233 13.27 11.14 13.42
N PRO A 234 13.89 11.22 14.61
CA PRO A 234 13.85 10.12 15.57
C PRO A 234 12.39 9.81 15.92
N ALA A 235 12.12 8.54 16.23
CA ALA A 235 10.77 8.07 16.48
C ALA A 235 10.04 8.92 17.51
N GLN A 236 8.97 9.58 17.05
CA GLN A 236 8.08 10.32 17.91
C GLN A 236 7.17 9.33 18.65
N PRO A 237 6.67 9.67 19.84
CA PRO A 237 5.80 8.79 20.61
C PRO A 237 4.41 8.68 19.96
N THR A 238 4.32 7.97 18.83
CA THR A 238 3.08 7.48 18.23
C THR A 238 2.98 5.98 18.51
N PRO A 239 2.21 5.56 19.53
CA PRO A 239 2.01 4.16 19.85
C PRO A 239 1.52 3.32 18.65
N ALA A 240 1.97 2.06 18.57
CA ALA A 240 1.61 1.13 17.50
C ALA A 240 0.10 0.79 17.42
N PHE A 241 -0.68 1.03 18.48
CA PHE A 241 -2.14 0.89 18.42
C PHE A 241 -2.79 2.07 17.68
N LEU A 242 -2.15 3.24 17.68
CA LEU A 242 -2.60 4.39 16.90
C LEU A 242 -2.44 4.15 15.40
N THR A 243 -1.70 3.14 14.91
CA THR A 243 -1.52 2.96 13.46
C THR A 243 -2.77 2.39 12.78
N ASP A 244 -3.51 1.52 13.49
CA ASP A 244 -4.80 0.99 13.01
C ASP A 244 -5.88 2.08 13.08
N GLU A 245 -5.81 2.93 14.12
CA GLU A 245 -6.60 4.16 14.22
C GLU A 245 -6.20 5.16 13.13
N MET A 246 -4.92 5.36 12.83
CA MET A 246 -4.42 6.28 11.80
C MET A 246 -4.87 5.85 10.41
N HIS A 247 -4.79 4.55 10.07
CA HIS A 247 -5.36 4.07 8.81
C HIS A 247 -6.86 4.39 8.75
N SER A 248 -7.59 4.11 9.83
CA SER A 248 -9.04 4.35 9.88
C SER A 248 -9.39 5.84 9.87
N LEU A 249 -8.59 6.69 10.53
CA LEU A 249 -8.69 8.14 10.54
C LEU A 249 -8.42 8.70 9.15
N VAL A 250 -7.40 8.19 8.44
CA VAL A 250 -7.12 8.60 7.06
C VAL A 250 -8.25 8.17 6.13
N VAL A 251 -8.75 6.93 6.25
CA VAL A 251 -9.94 6.49 5.49
C VAL A 251 -11.12 7.42 5.76
N ASN A 252 -11.41 7.72 7.03
CA ASN A 252 -12.52 8.57 7.43
C ASN A 252 -12.35 10.02 6.98
N TYR A 253 -11.13 10.56 7.08
CA TYR A 253 -10.77 11.90 6.63
C TYR A 253 -10.93 12.03 5.11
N ILE A 254 -10.32 11.12 4.34
CA ILE A 254 -10.42 11.10 2.88
C ILE A 254 -11.88 10.95 2.46
N SER A 255 -12.61 10.01 3.07
CA SER A 255 -14.05 9.83 2.80
C SER A 255 -14.84 11.09 3.16
N GLY A 256 -14.53 11.77 4.27
CA GLY A 256 -15.17 13.01 4.68
C GLY A 256 -14.93 14.17 3.73
N ARG A 257 -13.69 14.35 3.28
CA ARG A 257 -13.31 15.40 2.34
C ARG A 257 -13.85 15.15 0.93
N LEU A 258 -13.93 13.89 0.51
CA LEU A 258 -14.66 13.49 -0.69
C LEU A 258 -16.13 13.94 -0.63
N ARG A 259 -16.80 13.73 0.52
CA ARG A 259 -18.17 14.22 0.75
C ARG A 259 -18.30 15.73 0.64
N GLU A 260 -17.40 16.47 1.29
CA GLU A 260 -17.39 17.95 1.28
C GLU A 260 -17.21 18.52 -0.13
N ALA A 261 -16.49 17.82 -1.00
CA ALA A 261 -16.26 18.21 -2.39
C ALA A 261 -17.49 18.05 -3.31
N GLY A 262 -18.66 17.67 -2.77
CA GLY A 262 -19.86 17.41 -3.56
C GLY A 262 -19.77 16.12 -4.39
N MET A 263 -18.78 15.27 -4.08
CA MET A 263 -18.67 13.92 -4.61
C MET A 263 -19.44 13.02 -3.63
N GLU A 264 -20.61 12.49 -4.01
CA GLU A 264 -21.59 11.99 -3.04
C GLU A 264 -21.02 10.92 -2.06
N ALA A 265 -21.08 11.25 -0.76
CA ALA A 265 -21.33 10.26 0.29
C ALA A 265 -22.04 10.92 1.49
N TRP A 266 -22.85 10.13 2.16
CA TRP A 266 -23.93 10.56 3.07
C TRP A 266 -23.57 10.41 4.57
N ASN A 267 -24.41 11.00 5.42
CA ASN A 267 -24.32 11.12 6.88
C ASN A 267 -24.73 9.82 7.61
N PRO A 268 -23.95 9.22 8.52
CA PRO A 268 -24.42 8.07 9.29
C PRO A 268 -25.53 8.48 10.28
N PRO A 269 -26.56 7.66 10.55
CA PRO A 269 -27.43 7.86 11.70
C PRO A 269 -26.63 7.52 12.97
N ALA A 270 -26.76 8.37 13.99
CA ALA A 270 -26.20 8.14 15.31
C ALA A 270 -26.77 6.85 15.93
N SER A 271 -25.89 6.01 16.47
CA SER A 271 -26.25 4.94 17.41
C SER A 271 -26.13 5.45 18.84
#